data_AF-A0A2N2ML47-F1
#
_entry.id   AF-A0A2N2ML47-F1
#
_cell.length_a   1.000
_cell.length_b   1.000
_cell.length_c   1.000
_cell.angle_alpha   90.00
_cell.angle_beta   90.00
_cell.angle_gamma   90.00
#
_symmetry.space_group_name_H-M   'P 1'
#
loop_
_entity.id
_entity.type
_entity.pdbx_description
1 polymer ?
#
loop_
_entity_poly.entity_id
_entity_poly.type
_entity_poly.pdbx_seq_one_letter_code
_entity_poly.pdbx_strand_id
1 'polypeptide(L)'
;MNQQPRRSFLEELPPAPQEHVHSIPAPAPAPGRGRKPAHQRDRKWESKHKNKTFAGVPQEIQGAVLDLAAHFRDEFGMVGGADAVARELLRYALAEYEAGYLKMPTIQVSSASTLKSHTGSGLVSRSIPPRKAKKKKSKEQPHANYRLPEEIIATIYAIPNIEKDKAAPHVIHITIGQVMTCLLTYALAEYRAGNLALYTTPEMVVPGLAAGRSE
;
A
#
# COMPACT_ATOMS: atom_id res chain seq x y z
N MET A 1 29.28 73.30 61.11
CA MET A 1 28.10 74.14 61.39
C MET A 1 27.55 74.66 60.07
N ASN A 2 26.23 74.49 59.85
CA ASN A 2 25.37 75.19 58.90
C ASN A 2 25.69 75.09 57.40
N GLN A 3 24.73 75.01 56.47
CA GLN A 3 23.31 74.71 56.42
C GLN A 3 23.04 74.64 54.90
N GLN A 4 22.40 73.58 54.40
CA GLN A 4 21.77 73.61 53.08
C GLN A 4 20.26 73.70 53.28
N PRO A 5 19.59 74.77 52.79
CA PRO A 5 18.14 74.76 52.69
C PRO A 5 17.70 74.13 51.36
N ARG A 6 16.80 73.16 51.51
CA ARG A 6 15.94 72.58 50.47
C ARG A 6 15.15 73.69 49.78
N ARG A 7 15.27 73.79 48.46
CA ARG A 7 14.26 74.45 47.61
C ARG A 7 13.58 73.39 46.76
N SER A 8 12.40 73.00 47.23
CA SER A 8 11.31 72.41 46.45
C SER A 8 10.85 73.41 45.40
N PHE A 9 11.08 73.09 44.13
CA PHE A 9 10.50 73.80 43.00
C PHE A 9 9.31 72.98 42.51
N LEU A 10 8.12 73.58 42.61
CA LEU A 10 6.92 73.15 41.90
C LEU A 10 7.25 73.17 40.40
N GLU A 11 7.16 72.03 39.74
CA GLU A 11 6.92 71.99 38.30
C GLU A 11 5.66 71.17 38.05
N GLU A 12 4.61 71.92 37.79
CA GLU A 12 3.27 71.50 37.44
C GLU A 12 3.33 70.81 36.08
N LEU A 13 3.09 69.49 36.07
CA LEU A 13 3.03 68.69 34.84
C LEU A 13 1.86 69.14 33.96
N PRO A 14 2.08 69.47 32.68
CA PRO A 14 0.98 69.73 31.75
C PRO A 14 0.18 68.45 31.44
N PRO A 15 -1.13 68.58 31.16
CA PRO A 15 -2.04 67.45 30.99
C PRO A 15 -1.71 66.62 29.75
N ALA A 16 -1.93 65.30 29.88
CA ALA A 16 -1.73 64.32 28.82
C ALA A 16 -2.48 64.72 27.52
N PRO A 17 -1.83 64.66 26.35
CA PRO A 17 -2.54 64.73 25.09
C PRO A 17 -3.42 63.50 24.93
N GLN A 18 -4.69 63.78 24.66
CA GLN A 18 -5.79 62.85 24.45
C GLN A 18 -5.43 61.82 23.37
N GLU A 19 -5.58 60.54 23.70
CA GLU A 19 -5.57 59.47 22.69
C GLU A 19 -6.77 59.66 21.77
N HIS A 20 -6.56 60.32 20.63
CA HIS A 20 -7.44 60.16 19.48
C HIS A 20 -7.31 58.72 19.01
N VAL A 21 -8.20 57.85 19.50
CA VAL A 21 -8.46 56.53 18.94
C VAL A 21 -8.92 56.75 17.48
N HIS A 22 -7.96 56.77 16.57
CA HIS A 22 -8.23 56.55 15.16
C HIS A 22 -8.69 55.09 15.06
N SER A 23 -9.99 54.88 15.17
CA SER A 23 -10.64 53.64 14.74
C SER A 23 -10.28 53.45 13.28
N ILE A 24 -9.23 52.67 13.03
CA ILE A 24 -8.96 52.06 11.74
C ILE A 24 -10.21 51.25 11.44
N PRO A 25 -11.02 51.58 10.40
CA PRO A 25 -12.13 50.73 10.03
C PRO A 25 -11.54 49.36 9.69
N ALA A 26 -12.01 48.33 10.39
CA ALA A 26 -11.60 46.97 10.13
C ALA A 26 -11.74 46.69 8.63
N PRO A 27 -10.71 46.15 7.96
CA PRO A 27 -10.83 45.81 6.55
C PRO A 27 -12.02 44.86 6.41
N ALA A 28 -12.95 45.21 5.51
CA ALA A 28 -14.11 44.39 5.20
C ALA A 28 -13.64 42.93 4.98
N PRO A 29 -14.37 41.94 5.51
CA PRO A 29 -13.99 40.54 5.35
C PRO A 29 -13.87 40.25 3.85
N ALA A 30 -12.65 39.95 3.40
CA ALA A 30 -12.41 39.53 2.03
C ALA A 30 -13.42 38.41 1.70
N PRO A 31 -14.06 38.43 0.51
CA PRO A 31 -14.99 37.39 0.13
C PRO A 31 -14.24 36.06 0.28
N GLY A 32 -14.72 35.24 1.22
CA GLY A 32 -14.07 33.98 1.56
C GLY A 32 -13.82 33.23 0.26
N ARG A 33 -12.56 32.92 -0.03
CA ARG A 33 -12.20 32.09 -1.19
C ARG A 33 -13.05 30.83 -1.07
N GLY A 34 -14.11 30.75 -1.86
CA GLY A 34 -15.00 29.61 -1.90
C GLY A 34 -14.10 28.40 -2.10
N ARG A 35 -14.09 27.49 -1.13
CA ARG A 35 -13.47 26.18 -1.33
C ARG A 35 -14.17 25.65 -2.57
N LYS A 36 -13.44 25.55 -3.70
CA LYS A 36 -13.96 24.86 -4.89
C LYS A 36 -14.58 23.56 -4.37
N PRO A 37 -15.84 23.24 -4.69
CA PRO A 37 -16.46 22.02 -4.21
C PRO A 37 -15.48 20.90 -4.53
N ALA A 38 -15.04 20.19 -3.49
CA ALA A 38 -14.11 19.08 -3.64
C ALA A 38 -14.75 18.18 -4.68
N HIS A 39 -14.14 18.09 -5.87
CA HIS A 39 -14.66 17.29 -6.96
C HIS A 39 -14.94 15.92 -6.36
N GLN A 40 -16.21 15.55 -6.23
CA GLN A 40 -16.61 14.25 -5.72
C GLN A 40 -16.12 13.27 -6.77
N ARG A 41 -14.91 12.74 -6.53
CA ARG A 41 -14.39 11.61 -7.26
C ARG A 41 -15.47 10.54 -7.17
N ASP A 42 -15.99 10.10 -8.31
CA ASP A 42 -17.01 9.07 -8.37
C ASP A 42 -16.43 7.76 -7.82
N ARG A 43 -16.58 7.55 -6.52
CA ARG A 43 -16.09 6.35 -5.81
C ARG A 43 -16.94 5.11 -6.08
N LYS A 44 -17.81 5.14 -7.09
CA LYS A 44 -18.71 4.01 -7.42
C LYS A 44 -17.92 2.73 -7.69
N TRP A 45 -16.81 2.85 -8.43
CA TRP A 45 -15.91 1.72 -8.70
C TRP A 45 -15.20 1.23 -7.44
N GLU A 46 -14.70 2.18 -6.63
CA GLU A 46 -14.01 1.91 -5.37
C GLU A 46 -14.91 1.22 -4.33
N SER A 47 -16.20 1.57 -4.31
CA SER A 47 -17.20 0.93 -3.45
C SER A 47 -17.59 -0.46 -3.94
N LYS A 48 -17.57 -0.69 -5.25
CA LYS A 48 -17.89 -1.99 -5.87
C LYS A 48 -16.75 -3.00 -5.71
N HIS A 49 -15.49 -2.53 -5.74
CA HIS A 49 -14.31 -3.40 -5.65
C HIS A 49 -13.55 -3.16 -4.34
N LYS A 50 -13.79 -4.04 -3.36
CA LYS A 50 -13.13 -3.97 -2.05
C LYS A 50 -11.65 -4.36 -2.16
N ASN A 51 -10.81 -3.72 -1.34
CA ASN A 51 -9.42 -4.14 -1.19
C ASN A 51 -9.37 -5.60 -0.74
N LYS A 52 -8.61 -6.43 -1.47
CA LYS A 52 -8.31 -7.79 -1.07
C LYS A 52 -6.83 -7.90 -0.70
N THR A 53 -6.57 -8.52 0.45
CA THR A 53 -5.23 -8.77 0.96
C THR A 53 -4.81 -10.19 0.62
N PHE A 54 -3.66 -10.32 -0.01
CA PHE A 54 -3.03 -11.57 -0.37
C PHE A 54 -1.75 -11.74 0.49
N ALA A 55 -1.78 -12.70 1.41
CA ALA A 55 -0.64 -13.00 2.28
C ALA A 55 0.39 -13.89 1.55
N GLY A 56 1.67 -13.65 1.80
CA GLY A 56 2.77 -14.48 1.28
C GLY A 56 3.29 -14.09 -0.10
N VAL A 57 2.94 -12.89 -0.60
CA VAL A 57 3.50 -12.34 -1.84
C VAL A 57 4.83 -11.65 -1.52
N PRO A 58 5.98 -11.99 -2.14
CA PRO A 58 7.26 -11.36 -1.89
C PRO A 58 7.25 -9.84 -2.14
N GLN A 59 8.00 -9.08 -1.34
CA GLN A 59 8.09 -7.62 -1.50
C GLN A 59 8.70 -7.21 -2.84
N GLU A 60 9.60 -8.00 -3.40
CA GLU A 60 10.22 -7.75 -4.70
C GLU A 60 9.19 -7.68 -5.83
N ILE A 61 8.22 -8.62 -5.83
CA ILE A 61 7.14 -8.65 -6.81
C ILE A 61 6.18 -7.48 -6.59
N GLN A 62 5.87 -7.15 -5.34
CA GLN A 62 5.05 -5.98 -5.02
C GLN A 62 5.71 -4.68 -5.50
N GLY A 63 7.02 -4.54 -5.27
CA GLY A 63 7.84 -3.43 -5.72
C GLY A 63 7.83 -3.32 -7.24
N ALA A 64 8.06 -4.43 -7.96
CA ALA A 64 8.04 -4.43 -9.42
C ALA A 64 6.68 -3.95 -10.00
N VAL A 65 5.57 -4.34 -9.39
CA VAL A 65 4.23 -3.86 -9.81
C VAL A 65 4.05 -2.36 -9.51
N LEU A 66 4.57 -1.88 -8.38
CA LEU A 66 4.52 -0.46 -8.01
C LEU A 66 5.39 0.40 -8.93
N ASP A 67 6.61 -0.05 -9.22
CA ASP A 67 7.55 0.62 -10.12
C ASP A 67 6.97 0.69 -11.54
N LEU A 68 6.35 -0.40 -12.00
CA LEU A 68 5.67 -0.43 -13.28
C LEU A 68 4.48 0.54 -13.31
N ALA A 69 3.69 0.60 -12.24
CA ALA A 69 2.61 1.55 -12.14
C ALA A 69 3.08 3.01 -12.11
N ALA A 70 4.22 3.30 -11.48
CA ALA A 70 4.85 4.61 -11.51
C ALA A 70 5.29 4.97 -12.93
N HIS A 71 5.98 4.05 -13.62
CA HIS A 71 6.39 4.23 -15.01
C HIS A 71 5.19 4.56 -15.94
N PHE A 72 4.12 3.78 -15.87
CA PHE A 72 2.92 4.04 -16.69
C PHE A 72 2.19 5.34 -16.33
N ARG A 73 2.27 5.76 -15.07
CA ARG A 73 1.72 7.04 -14.64
C ARG A 73 2.51 8.21 -15.23
N ASP A 74 3.84 8.11 -15.24
CA ASP A 74 4.71 9.18 -15.68
C ASP A 74 4.74 9.30 -17.22
N GLU A 75 4.76 8.17 -17.94
CA GLU A 75 4.82 8.16 -19.41
C GLU A 75 3.46 8.34 -20.07
N PHE A 76 2.41 7.68 -19.56
CA PHE A 76 1.11 7.59 -20.22
C PHE A 76 -0.02 8.28 -19.45
N GLY A 77 0.28 8.93 -18.32
CA GLY A 77 -0.72 9.63 -17.51
C GLY A 77 -1.77 8.71 -16.89
N MET A 78 -1.44 7.43 -16.68
CA MET A 78 -2.40 6.41 -16.23
C MET A 78 -3.06 6.75 -14.88
N VAL A 79 -4.39 6.69 -14.87
CA VAL A 79 -5.24 6.90 -13.68
C VAL A 79 -5.77 5.56 -13.20
N GLY A 80 -5.01 4.91 -12.33
CA GLY A 80 -5.36 3.58 -11.81
C GLY A 80 -4.31 2.98 -10.88
N GLY A 81 -3.06 3.48 -10.97
CA GLY A 81 -1.97 3.09 -10.08
C GLY A 81 -1.68 1.59 -10.14
N ALA A 82 -1.18 1.05 -9.03
CA ALA A 82 -0.79 -0.35 -8.92
C ALA A 82 -1.96 -1.34 -9.10
N ASP A 83 -3.19 -0.93 -8.74
CA ASP A 83 -4.38 -1.78 -8.88
C ASP A 83 -4.70 -2.08 -10.36
N ALA A 84 -4.59 -1.07 -11.23
CA ALA A 84 -4.83 -1.23 -12.67
C ALA A 84 -3.78 -2.12 -13.32
N VAL A 85 -2.51 -1.91 -12.98
CA VAL A 85 -1.41 -2.75 -13.48
C VAL A 85 -1.54 -4.19 -13.00
N ALA A 86 -1.78 -4.38 -11.70
CA ALA A 86 -1.98 -5.72 -11.13
C ALA A 86 -3.14 -6.44 -11.81
N ARG A 87 -4.24 -5.74 -12.09
CA ARG A 87 -5.39 -6.31 -12.79
C ARG A 87 -5.04 -6.83 -14.18
N GLU A 88 -4.36 -6.03 -15.00
CA GLU A 88 -3.98 -6.45 -16.36
C GLU A 88 -2.96 -7.60 -16.35
N LEU A 89 -1.94 -7.52 -15.48
CA LEU A 89 -0.98 -8.60 -15.29
C LEU A 89 -1.66 -9.91 -14.91
N LEU A 90 -2.57 -9.87 -13.93
CA LEU A 90 -3.31 -11.04 -13.48
C LEU A 90 -4.26 -11.58 -14.55
N ARG A 91 -4.93 -10.70 -15.29
CA ARG A 91 -5.82 -11.10 -16.38
C ARG A 91 -5.06 -11.88 -17.46
N TYR A 92 -3.90 -11.39 -17.84
CA TYR A 92 -3.04 -12.07 -18.80
C TYR A 92 -2.55 -13.42 -18.27
N ALA A 93 -1.98 -13.45 -17.06
CA ALA A 93 -1.49 -14.71 -16.48
C ALA A 93 -2.59 -15.76 -16.27
N LEU A 94 -3.81 -15.34 -15.92
CA LEU A 94 -4.95 -16.24 -15.79
C LEU A 94 -5.36 -16.83 -17.14
N ALA A 95 -5.37 -16.03 -18.21
CA ALA A 95 -5.65 -16.53 -19.56
C ALA A 95 -4.61 -17.58 -20.00
N GLU A 96 -3.32 -17.34 -19.72
CA GLU A 96 -2.23 -18.27 -20.02
C GLU A 96 -2.28 -19.54 -19.15
N TYR A 97 -2.78 -19.44 -17.92
CA TYR A 97 -3.04 -20.59 -17.06
C TYR A 97 -4.20 -21.45 -17.59
N GLU A 98 -5.30 -20.81 -17.99
CA GLU A 98 -6.46 -21.50 -18.58
C GLU A 98 -6.10 -22.19 -19.91
N ALA A 99 -5.23 -21.56 -20.71
CA ALA A 99 -4.68 -22.14 -21.93
C ALA A 99 -3.65 -23.26 -21.68
N GLY A 100 -3.16 -23.42 -20.45
CA GLY A 100 -2.20 -24.45 -20.05
C GLY A 100 -0.74 -24.13 -20.39
N TYR A 101 -0.43 -22.91 -20.82
CA TYR A 101 0.94 -22.42 -21.03
C TYR A 101 1.62 -22.13 -19.70
N LEU A 102 0.89 -21.58 -18.73
CA LEU A 102 1.37 -21.35 -17.38
C LEU A 102 1.05 -22.55 -16.47
N LYS A 103 2.09 -23.15 -15.90
CA LYS A 103 1.98 -24.24 -14.91
C LYS A 103 2.33 -23.74 -13.52
N MET A 104 1.53 -24.16 -12.53
CA MET A 104 1.77 -23.81 -11.13
C MET A 104 2.94 -24.62 -10.56
N PRO A 105 3.84 -24.01 -9.77
CA PRO A 105 4.97 -24.70 -9.18
C PRO A 105 4.49 -25.73 -8.14
N THR A 106 4.90 -26.98 -8.32
CA THR A 106 4.60 -28.06 -7.39
C THR A 106 5.68 -28.10 -6.31
N ILE A 107 5.38 -27.56 -5.13
CA ILE A 107 6.28 -27.68 -4.00
C ILE A 107 5.99 -29.03 -3.33
N GLN A 108 6.88 -29.98 -3.55
CA GLN A 108 6.93 -31.18 -2.72
C GLN A 108 7.32 -30.74 -1.32
N VAL A 109 6.38 -30.83 -0.37
CA VAL A 109 6.70 -30.65 1.03
C VAL A 109 7.57 -31.83 1.42
N SER A 110 8.90 -31.68 1.37
CA SER A 110 9.79 -32.67 1.98
C SER A 110 9.36 -32.74 3.43
N SER A 111 8.74 -33.83 3.85
CA SER A 111 8.38 -34.03 5.24
C SER A 111 9.69 -33.91 6.01
N ALA A 112 9.83 -32.81 6.76
CA ALA A 112 10.92 -32.66 7.70
C ALA A 112 10.66 -33.69 8.80
N SER A 113 10.99 -34.95 8.52
CA SER A 113 11.00 -36.05 9.46
C SER A 113 12.05 -35.68 10.50
N THR A 114 11.59 -34.99 11.54
CA THR A 114 12.41 -34.77 12.72
C THR A 114 12.33 -36.08 13.50
N LEU A 115 13.08 -37.09 13.03
CA LEU A 115 13.39 -38.27 13.80
C LEU A 115 14.06 -37.78 15.08
N LYS A 116 13.29 -37.69 16.16
CA LYS A 116 13.85 -37.50 17.49
C LYS A 116 14.73 -38.72 17.74
N SER A 117 16.03 -38.50 17.89
CA SER A 117 16.96 -39.53 18.33
C SER A 117 16.51 -40.05 19.70
N HIS A 118 15.86 -41.21 19.70
CA HIS A 118 15.60 -41.98 20.90
C HIS A 118 16.90 -42.68 21.33
N THR A 119 17.87 -41.91 21.81
CA THR A 119 18.96 -42.45 22.62
C THR A 119 18.50 -42.48 24.06
N GLY A 120 18.06 -43.66 24.50
CA GLY A 120 17.83 -43.94 25.90
C GLY A 120 19.14 -43.97 26.68
N SER A 121 19.14 -43.41 27.88
CA SER A 121 19.77 -43.98 29.09
C SER A 121 19.48 -43.03 30.24
N GLY A 122 19.02 -43.56 31.36
CA GLY A 122 18.53 -42.79 32.49
C GLY A 122 19.57 -41.86 33.12
N LEU A 123 19.10 -40.75 33.69
CA LEU A 123 19.57 -40.15 34.94
C LEU A 123 18.82 -38.82 35.18
N VAL A 124 18.12 -38.79 36.31
CA VAL A 124 17.73 -37.61 37.12
C VAL A 124 17.01 -36.50 36.37
N SER A 125 15.69 -36.48 36.56
CA SER A 125 14.80 -35.37 36.22
C SER A 125 15.18 -34.12 37.03
N ARG A 126 16.11 -33.31 36.50
CA ARG A 126 16.25 -31.90 36.90
C ARG A 126 15.21 -31.11 36.11
N SER A 127 14.05 -30.89 36.73
CA SER A 127 13.00 -30.01 36.22
C SER A 127 13.54 -28.58 36.15
N ILE A 128 14.03 -28.19 34.98
CA ILE A 128 14.33 -26.79 34.66
C ILE A 128 12.98 -26.08 34.51
N PRO A 129 12.67 -25.05 35.32
CA PRO A 129 11.44 -24.30 35.12
C PRO A 129 11.47 -23.62 33.75
N PRO A 130 10.43 -23.76 32.94
CA PRO A 130 10.41 -23.18 31.60
C PRO A 130 10.55 -21.66 31.72
N ARG A 131 11.68 -21.11 31.26
CA ARG A 131 11.84 -19.67 31.06
C ARG A 131 10.67 -19.21 30.19
N LYS A 132 9.89 -18.24 30.68
CA LYS A 132 8.83 -17.59 29.90
C LYS A 132 9.44 -17.16 28.57
N ALA A 133 9.10 -17.89 27.50
CA ALA A 133 9.56 -17.57 26.17
C ALA A 133 9.09 -16.15 25.85
N LYS A 134 10.03 -15.23 25.62
CA LYS A 134 9.69 -13.91 25.08
C LYS A 134 8.90 -14.18 23.80
N LYS A 135 7.66 -13.67 23.71
CA LYS A 135 6.85 -13.72 22.50
C LYS A 135 7.72 -13.20 21.36
N LYS A 136 8.26 -14.09 20.53
CA LYS A 136 8.95 -13.70 19.30
C LYS A 136 7.91 -12.90 18.52
N LYS A 137 8.20 -11.63 18.20
CA LYS A 137 7.38 -10.87 17.26
C LYS A 137 7.24 -11.76 16.03
N SER A 138 6.01 -12.21 15.77
CA SER A 138 5.69 -12.97 14.58
C SER A 138 6.27 -12.18 13.41
N LYS A 139 7.13 -12.80 12.59
CA LYS A 139 7.57 -12.18 11.33
C LYS A 139 6.30 -11.98 10.52
N GLU A 140 5.81 -10.76 10.50
CA GLU A 140 4.61 -10.39 9.76
C GLU A 140 4.86 -10.76 8.30
N GLN A 141 4.06 -11.67 7.76
CA GLN A 141 4.25 -12.11 6.39
C GLN A 141 3.96 -10.94 5.45
N PRO A 142 4.75 -10.78 4.38
CA PRO A 142 4.51 -9.74 3.42
C PRO A 142 3.13 -9.93 2.80
N HIS A 143 2.36 -8.84 2.71
CA HIS A 143 1.00 -8.85 2.23
C HIS A 143 0.86 -7.86 1.08
N ALA A 144 0.26 -8.31 -0.02
CA ALA A 144 -0.08 -7.44 -1.15
C ALA A 144 -1.57 -7.07 -1.05
N ASN A 145 -1.88 -5.79 -1.28
CA ASN A 145 -3.25 -5.28 -1.25
C ASN A 145 -3.61 -4.76 -2.63
N TYR A 146 -4.61 -5.38 -3.27
CA TYR A 146 -5.08 -4.96 -4.58
C TYR A 146 -6.61 -4.87 -4.62
N ARG A 147 -7.13 -3.90 -5.38
CA ARG A 147 -8.55 -3.82 -5.76
C ARG A 147 -8.76 -4.53 -7.08
N LEU A 148 -9.26 -5.75 -7.01
CA LEU A 148 -9.48 -6.59 -8.18
C LEU A 148 -10.98 -6.83 -8.41
N PRO A 149 -11.41 -7.01 -9.67
CA PRO A 149 -12.72 -7.55 -10.01
C PRO A 149 -12.98 -8.88 -9.30
N GLU A 150 -14.23 -9.11 -8.90
CA GLU A 150 -14.62 -10.33 -8.18
C GLU A 150 -14.37 -11.60 -9.02
N GLU A 151 -14.49 -11.52 -10.34
CA GLU A 151 -14.19 -12.59 -11.30
C GLU A 151 -12.72 -13.06 -11.21
N ILE A 152 -11.78 -12.10 -11.15
CA ILE A 152 -10.35 -12.38 -11.02
C ILE A 152 -10.05 -12.98 -9.63
N ILE A 153 -10.71 -12.48 -8.60
CA ILE A 153 -10.55 -13.02 -7.24
C ILE A 153 -11.06 -14.47 -7.21
N ALA A 154 -12.27 -14.74 -7.70
CA ALA A 154 -12.87 -16.06 -7.68
C ALA A 154 -12.00 -17.11 -8.39
N THR A 155 -11.46 -16.76 -9.57
CA THR A 155 -10.55 -17.64 -10.33
C THR A 155 -9.25 -17.91 -9.56
N ILE A 156 -8.60 -16.89 -9.00
CA ILE A 156 -7.37 -17.07 -8.19
C ILE A 156 -7.62 -17.99 -6.99
N TYR A 157 -8.76 -17.87 -6.31
CA TYR A 157 -9.12 -18.73 -5.19
C TYR A 157 -9.50 -20.16 -5.61
N ALA A 158 -9.93 -20.38 -6.85
CA ALA A 158 -10.26 -21.69 -7.38
C ALA A 158 -9.01 -22.50 -7.77
N ILE A 159 -7.94 -21.85 -8.25
CA ILE A 159 -6.69 -22.50 -8.71
C ILE A 159 -6.12 -23.52 -7.70
N PRO A 160 -5.96 -23.20 -6.39
CA PRO A 160 -5.45 -24.17 -5.43
C PRO A 160 -6.29 -25.44 -5.30
N ASN A 161 -7.59 -25.37 -5.57
CA ASN A 161 -8.47 -26.54 -5.52
C ASN A 161 -8.35 -27.35 -6.82
N ILE A 162 -8.32 -26.68 -7.97
CA ILE A 162 -8.11 -27.30 -9.28
C ILE A 162 -6.78 -28.07 -9.31
N GLU A 163 -5.71 -27.47 -8.80
CA GLU A 163 -4.38 -28.11 -8.75
C GLU A 163 -4.34 -29.28 -7.76
N LYS A 164 -5.08 -29.23 -6.66
CA LYS A 164 -5.22 -30.37 -5.74
C LYS A 164 -5.97 -31.54 -6.39
N ASP A 165 -6.97 -31.25 -7.22
CA ASP A 165 -7.74 -32.29 -7.92
C ASP A 165 -6.93 -32.91 -9.06
N LYS A 166 -6.10 -32.11 -9.75
CA LYS A 166 -5.19 -32.59 -10.81
C LYS A 166 -4.00 -33.36 -10.26
N ALA A 167 -3.47 -32.97 -9.09
CA ALA A 167 -2.39 -33.67 -8.42
C ALA A 167 -2.94 -34.84 -7.61
N ALA A 168 -2.68 -36.08 -8.06
CA ALA A 168 -2.91 -37.31 -7.31
C ALA A 168 -2.35 -37.21 -5.85
N PRO A 169 -2.73 -38.11 -4.91
CA PRO A 169 -2.85 -37.86 -3.45
C PRO A 169 -1.55 -37.58 -2.66
N HIS A 170 -0.48 -37.18 -3.33
CA HIS A 170 0.82 -36.88 -2.75
C HIS A 170 1.17 -35.40 -2.94
N VAL A 171 0.79 -34.62 -1.93
CA VAL A 171 1.63 -33.54 -1.37
C VAL A 171 1.88 -32.32 -2.27
N ILE A 172 0.81 -31.61 -2.67
CA ILE A 172 0.97 -30.25 -3.21
C ILE A 172 -0.01 -29.31 -2.49
N HIS A 173 0.49 -28.64 -1.45
CA HIS A 173 -0.23 -27.53 -0.81
C HIS A 173 0.27 -26.21 -1.42
N ILE A 174 -0.38 -25.77 -2.50
CA ILE A 174 -0.16 -24.41 -3.02
C ILE A 174 -0.98 -23.43 -2.19
N THR A 175 -0.31 -22.42 -1.65
CA THR A 175 -0.95 -21.30 -0.95
C THR A 175 -1.38 -20.22 -1.93
N ILE A 176 -2.40 -19.43 -1.56
CA ILE A 176 -2.89 -18.32 -2.40
C ILE A 176 -1.77 -17.30 -2.71
N GLY A 177 -0.88 -17.03 -1.75
CA GLY A 177 0.27 -16.16 -1.97
C GLY A 177 1.24 -16.68 -3.03
N GLN A 178 1.44 -18.00 -3.09
CA GLN A 178 2.25 -18.64 -4.13
C GLN A 178 1.59 -18.59 -5.50
N VAL A 179 0.27 -18.80 -5.57
CA VAL A 179 -0.49 -18.61 -6.83
C VAL A 179 -0.29 -17.18 -7.33
N MET A 180 -0.54 -16.19 -6.47
CA MET A 180 -0.37 -14.77 -6.81
C MET A 180 1.06 -14.46 -7.26
N THR A 181 2.05 -14.98 -6.54
CA THR A 181 3.46 -14.78 -6.89
C THR A 181 3.78 -15.38 -8.25
N CYS A 182 3.32 -16.60 -8.53
CA CYS A 182 3.54 -17.27 -9.81
C CYS A 182 2.90 -16.49 -10.96
N LEU A 183 1.62 -16.11 -10.82
CA LEU A 183 0.89 -15.35 -11.83
C LEU A 183 1.58 -14.01 -12.13
N LEU A 184 1.90 -13.23 -11.09
CA LEU A 184 2.54 -11.92 -11.25
C LEU A 184 3.96 -12.03 -11.81
N THR A 185 4.74 -12.99 -11.35
CA THR A 185 6.12 -13.20 -11.85
C THR A 185 6.10 -13.55 -13.33
N TYR A 186 5.18 -14.43 -13.74
CA TYR A 186 5.03 -14.81 -15.14
C TYR A 186 4.62 -13.61 -16.00
N ALA A 187 3.56 -12.89 -15.62
CA ALA A 187 3.13 -11.71 -16.37
C ALA A 187 4.20 -10.61 -16.45
N LEU A 188 4.96 -10.38 -15.36
CA LEU A 188 6.08 -9.43 -15.36
C LEU A 188 7.22 -9.87 -16.29
N ALA A 189 7.49 -11.18 -16.38
CA ALA A 189 8.47 -11.72 -17.31
C ALA A 189 8.04 -11.52 -18.76
N GLU A 190 6.79 -11.83 -19.08
CA GLU A 190 6.21 -11.66 -20.42
C GLU A 190 6.10 -10.18 -20.83
N TYR A 191 5.82 -9.29 -19.87
CA TYR A 191 5.90 -7.84 -20.09
C TYR A 191 7.32 -7.40 -20.46
N ARG A 192 8.33 -7.85 -19.72
CA ARG A 192 9.73 -7.54 -20.00
C ARG A 192 10.21 -8.13 -21.34
N ALA A 193 9.64 -9.26 -21.75
CA ALA A 193 9.90 -9.88 -23.04
C ALA A 193 9.21 -9.15 -24.21
N GLY A 194 8.26 -8.25 -23.93
CA GLY A 194 7.48 -7.54 -24.95
C GLY A 194 6.28 -8.33 -25.49
N ASN A 195 5.97 -9.50 -24.91
CA ASN A 195 4.83 -10.31 -25.31
C ASN A 195 3.51 -9.81 -24.70
N LEU A 196 3.59 -9.15 -23.54
CA LEU A 196 2.45 -8.52 -22.89
C LEU A 196 2.50 -7.00 -23.08
N ALA A 197 1.50 -6.46 -23.78
CA ALA A 197 1.22 -5.03 -23.81
C ALA A 197 0.15 -4.70 -22.76
N LEU A 198 0.47 -3.79 -21.84
CA LEU A 198 -0.49 -3.34 -20.83
C LEU A 198 -1.44 -2.29 -21.43
N TYR A 199 -2.60 -2.75 -21.89
CA TYR A 199 -3.71 -1.88 -22.27
C TYR A 199 -4.46 -1.47 -21.01
N THR A 200 -3.84 -0.66 -20.16
CA THR A 200 -4.57 -0.11 -19.02
C THR A 200 -5.56 0.90 -19.57
N THR A 201 -6.82 0.52 -19.73
CA THR A 201 -7.88 1.42 -20.17
C THR A 201 -7.86 2.63 -19.23
N PRO A 202 -7.58 3.85 -19.72
CA PRO A 202 -7.66 5.04 -18.90
C PRO A 202 -9.15 5.28 -18.64
N GLU A 203 -9.71 4.63 -17.61
CA GLU A 203 -11.14 4.78 -17.31
C GLU A 203 -11.46 6.21 -16.85
N MET A 204 -10.45 7.04 -16.59
CA MET A 204 -10.57 8.50 -16.59
C MET A 204 -9.27 9.13 -17.12
N VAL A 205 -9.27 9.57 -18.38
CA VAL A 205 -8.42 10.70 -18.76
C VAL A 205 -8.93 11.88 -17.96
N VAL A 206 -8.18 12.35 -16.96
CA VAL A 206 -8.46 13.65 -16.34
C VAL A 206 -8.17 14.71 -17.39
N PRO A 207 -9.17 15.43 -17.94
CA PRO A 207 -8.92 16.50 -18.89
C PRO A 207 -8.18 17.60 -18.12
N GLY A 208 -6.87 17.73 -18.34
CA GLY A 208 -6.06 18.76 -17.68
C GLY A 208 -4.64 18.35 -17.27
N LEU A 209 -4.29 17.06 -17.26
CA LEU A 209 -2.91 16.63 -16.97
C LEU A 209 -2.02 16.50 -18.21
N ALA A 210 -2.62 16.31 -19.39
CA ALA A 210 -1.90 16.25 -20.67
C ALA A 210 -1.76 17.63 -21.37
N ALA A 211 -2.35 18.70 -20.84
CA ALA A 211 -2.42 20.02 -21.49
C ALA A 211 -1.30 20.99 -21.05
N GLY A 212 -0.10 20.47 -20.76
CA GLY A 212 1.00 21.25 -20.16
C GLY A 212 2.34 21.20 -20.90
N ARG A 213 2.39 20.65 -22.11
CA ARG A 213 3.58 20.72 -23.00
C ARG A 213 3.13 20.78 -24.46
N SER A 214 2.65 21.94 -24.86
CA SER A 214 2.83 22.41 -26.24
C SER A 214 3.70 23.66 -26.14
N GLU A 215 4.70 23.68 -27.01
CA GLU A 215 5.81 24.63 -27.11
C GLU A 215 5.41 26.11 -27.07
#